data_AF-A0A1I8P9U8-F1
#
_entry.id   AF-A0A1I8P9U8-F1
#
_cell.length_a   1.000
_cell.length_b   1.000
_cell.length_c   1.000
_cell.angle_alpha   90.00
_cell.angle_beta   90.00
_cell.angle_gamma   90.00
#
_symmetry.space_group_name_H-M   'P 1'
#
loop_
_entity.id
_entity.type
_entity.pdbx_description
1 polymer ?
#
loop_
_entity_poly.entity_id
_entity_poly.type
_entity_poly.pdbx_seq_one_letter_code
_entity_poly.pdbx_strand_id
1 'polypeptide(L)'
;MMPSLTRIFDRNLRFVNVSQSRLMSAKVFQTAGNVADGEDEEFRVLNLRATQQKAHSRREYKKPEVMPPRSLKMATDQDWTAVWPAPRSFHPASVPLPIRQGFTVKGAAPPSKFANAELMKIPNFLHLTPPAIKQQCEAIKKFCTPWPKGLENEEKWKRHFPIDVVSTDYCQSLPTIRNPEARRVRLTVKLSELKFDAHAKDKFLRLLGGRYNHETDIITIVADRCPLRKQNYEYAMYLLTACYHESFVTEPWEESKCEADMEYYKYERNKSKISVESILNWGKTEKECKSGECTGYIESLENLINDGENEYSLNKYKEEVVKMLAFKN
;
A
#
# COMPACT_ATOMS: atom_id res chain seq x y z
N MET A 1 3.27 -21.92 -30.37
CA MET A 1 4.67 -21.87 -30.83
C MET A 1 5.50 -21.25 -29.72
N MET A 2 6.30 -22.05 -29.01
CA MET A 2 7.26 -21.56 -28.03
C MET A 2 8.66 -21.90 -28.53
N PRO A 3 9.55 -20.91 -28.73
CA PRO A 3 10.96 -21.18 -28.92
C PRO A 3 11.65 -21.26 -27.55
N SER A 4 12.32 -22.38 -27.33
CA SER A 4 13.24 -22.62 -26.23
C SER A 4 14.51 -21.77 -26.40
N LEU A 5 14.84 -20.95 -25.41
CA LEU A 5 16.15 -20.29 -25.33
C LEU A 5 17.10 -21.15 -24.48
N THR A 6 17.90 -21.93 -25.19
CA THR A 6 19.12 -22.57 -24.70
C THR A 6 20.29 -21.57 -24.64
N ARG A 7 21.17 -21.82 -23.66
CA ARG A 7 22.55 -21.30 -23.47
C ARG A 7 22.68 -19.93 -22.78
N ILE A 8 23.21 -19.95 -21.56
CA ILE A 8 24.61 -19.67 -21.22
C ILE A 8 24.71 -19.82 -19.69
N PHE A 9 25.49 -20.79 -19.20
CA PHE A 9 26.34 -20.68 -18.00
C PHE A 9 27.18 -21.96 -17.89
N ASP A 10 28.08 -22.14 -18.84
CA ASP A 10 29.29 -22.92 -18.62
C ASP A 10 30.28 -22.00 -17.90
N ARG A 11 30.52 -22.25 -16.61
CA ARG A 11 31.87 -22.38 -16.05
C ARG A 11 31.83 -22.58 -14.54
N ASN A 12 32.61 -23.58 -14.12
CA ASN A 12 33.10 -23.84 -12.77
C ASN A 12 32.13 -24.48 -11.78
N LEU A 13 31.93 -25.79 -11.91
CA LEU A 13 31.88 -26.64 -10.72
C LEU A 13 32.85 -27.82 -10.87
N ARG A 14 33.82 -27.80 -9.97
CA ARG A 14 34.88 -28.78 -9.79
C ARG A 14 34.26 -30.13 -9.41
N PHE A 15 34.83 -31.17 -10.02
CA PHE A 15 34.64 -32.58 -9.70
C PHE A 15 34.68 -32.86 -8.19
N VAL A 16 33.63 -33.52 -7.69
CA VAL A 16 33.75 -34.46 -6.58
C VAL A 16 33.00 -35.73 -6.96
N ASN A 17 33.75 -36.81 -7.14
CA ASN A 17 33.28 -38.13 -7.52
C ASN A 17 32.32 -38.70 -6.47
N VAL A 18 31.08 -39.00 -6.87
CA VAL A 18 30.24 -40.00 -6.20
C VAL A 18 30.14 -41.19 -7.15
N SER A 19 30.85 -42.25 -6.77
CA SER A 19 30.88 -43.53 -7.42
C SER A 19 29.51 -44.20 -7.41
N GLN A 20 29.04 -44.55 -8.60
CA GLN A 20 27.88 -45.38 -8.84
C GLN A 20 28.06 -46.77 -8.21
N SER A 21 27.10 -47.18 -7.40
CA SER A 21 26.89 -48.56 -7.00
C SER A 21 26.44 -49.38 -8.21
N ARG A 22 27.28 -50.31 -8.67
CA ARG A 22 26.87 -51.40 -9.57
C ARG A 22 26.71 -52.69 -8.78
N LEU A 23 25.56 -53.31 -9.02
CA LEU A 23 25.10 -54.62 -8.57
C LEU A 23 26.20 -55.69 -8.64
N MET A 24 26.37 -56.44 -7.55
CA MET A 24 27.11 -57.70 -7.57
C MET A 24 26.13 -58.87 -7.65
N SER A 25 26.23 -59.53 -8.79
CA SER A 25 25.69 -60.85 -9.09
C SER A 25 26.31 -61.90 -8.17
N ALA A 26 25.46 -62.82 -7.71
CA ALA A 26 25.87 -63.99 -6.94
C ALA A 26 26.73 -64.93 -7.80
N LYS A 27 27.94 -65.24 -7.34
CA LYS A 27 28.68 -66.45 -7.76
C LYS A 27 29.39 -67.09 -6.57
N VAL A 28 28.74 -68.14 -6.07
CA VAL A 28 29.25 -69.44 -5.63
C VAL A 28 30.78 -69.53 -5.48
N PHE A 29 31.22 -69.72 -4.23
CA PHE A 29 32.51 -70.31 -3.90
C PHE A 29 32.43 -71.82 -4.12
N GLN A 30 33.24 -72.37 -5.02
CA GLN A 30 33.62 -73.77 -5.00
C GLN A 30 35.13 -73.83 -4.78
N THR A 31 35.50 -74.34 -3.62
CA THR A 31 36.86 -74.79 -3.29
C THR A 31 37.09 -76.12 -4.00
N ALA A 32 38.06 -76.18 -4.89
CA ALA A 32 38.59 -77.44 -5.43
C ALA A 32 39.99 -77.65 -4.87
N GLY A 33 40.12 -78.68 -4.04
CA GLY A 33 41.40 -79.27 -3.70
C GLY A 33 41.69 -80.46 -4.61
N ASN A 34 42.96 -80.55 -4.99
CA ASN A 34 43.72 -81.76 -5.31
C ASN A 34 43.59 -82.45 -6.68
N VAL A 35 44.73 -82.44 -7.39
CA VAL A 35 45.51 -83.57 -7.97
C VAL A 35 45.66 -83.63 -9.50
N ALA A 36 46.94 -83.88 -9.86
CA ALA A 36 47.51 -84.56 -11.04
C ALA A 36 48.14 -83.73 -12.17
N ASP A 37 49.43 -84.04 -12.35
CA ASP A 37 50.29 -84.11 -13.55
C ASP A 37 49.88 -83.43 -14.86
N GLY A 38 50.87 -82.76 -15.46
CA GLY A 38 50.88 -82.34 -16.85
C GLY A 38 51.99 -81.32 -17.08
N GLU A 39 53.03 -81.72 -17.79
CA GLU A 39 54.02 -80.82 -18.39
C GLU A 39 53.30 -79.92 -19.40
N ASP A 40 53.09 -78.66 -19.06
CA ASP A 40 52.86 -77.59 -20.01
C ASP A 40 53.65 -76.37 -19.54
N GLU A 41 54.48 -75.84 -20.44
CA GLU A 41 55.29 -74.64 -20.25
C GLU A 41 54.40 -73.38 -20.14
N GLU A 42 53.68 -73.23 -19.02
CA GLU A 42 53.03 -71.97 -18.68
C GLU A 42 54.00 -71.06 -17.94
N PHE A 43 54.27 -69.91 -18.57
CA PHE A 43 55.12 -68.85 -18.08
C PHE A 43 54.74 -68.45 -16.64
N ARG A 44 55.53 -68.86 -15.64
CA ARG A 44 55.34 -68.45 -14.24
C ARG A 44 55.60 -66.95 -14.13
N VAL A 45 54.55 -66.15 -14.13
CA VAL A 45 54.65 -64.71 -13.88
C VAL A 45 55.20 -64.50 -12.47
N LEU A 46 56.47 -64.09 -12.39
CA LEU A 46 57.16 -63.81 -11.15
C LEU A 46 56.57 -62.53 -10.55
N ASN A 47 55.70 -62.70 -9.55
CA ASN A 47 55.06 -61.59 -8.86
C ASN A 47 56.08 -60.89 -7.94
N LEU A 48 56.89 -60.00 -8.52
CA LEU A 48 57.98 -59.25 -7.85
C LEU A 48 57.47 -58.27 -6.78
N ARG A 49 56.16 -58.08 -6.67
CA ARG A 49 55.52 -57.31 -5.61
C ARG A 49 54.38 -58.12 -5.02
N ALA A 50 54.70 -58.93 -4.01
CA ALA A 50 53.74 -59.22 -2.96
C ALA A 50 53.46 -57.92 -2.20
N THR A 51 52.72 -56.98 -2.82
CA THR A 51 52.14 -55.87 -2.09
C THR A 51 51.13 -56.52 -1.17
N GLN A 52 51.52 -56.74 0.09
CA GLN A 52 50.58 -57.10 1.14
C GLN A 52 49.48 -56.05 1.08
N GLN A 53 48.32 -56.43 0.52
CA GLN A 53 47.12 -55.65 0.63
C GLN A 53 46.70 -55.73 2.09
N LYS A 54 47.36 -54.95 2.95
CA LYS A 54 46.84 -54.64 4.27
C LYS A 54 45.51 -53.94 4.01
N ALA A 55 44.42 -54.68 4.16
CA ALA A 55 43.09 -54.11 4.18
C ALA A 55 43.08 -53.06 5.30
N HIS A 56 43.21 -51.79 4.94
CA HIS A 56 42.99 -50.71 5.89
C HIS A 56 41.55 -50.83 6.36
N SER A 57 41.34 -51.20 7.63
CA SER A 57 40.00 -51.25 8.19
C SER A 57 39.37 -49.87 8.02
N ARG A 58 38.23 -49.84 7.32
CA ARG A 58 37.46 -48.60 7.12
C ARG A 58 37.12 -48.07 8.52
N ARG A 59 37.66 -46.92 8.89
CA ARG A 59 37.47 -46.30 10.21
C ARG A 59 35.98 -46.26 10.52
N GLU A 60 35.57 -46.97 11.57
CA GLU A 60 34.18 -46.97 12.01
C GLU A 60 33.77 -45.55 12.36
N TYR A 61 32.70 -45.08 11.72
CA TYR A 61 32.15 -43.76 12.01
C TYR A 61 31.50 -43.80 13.40
N LYS A 62 32.19 -43.27 14.40
CA LYS A 62 31.62 -43.04 15.73
C LYS A 62 30.70 -41.83 15.65
N LYS A 63 29.40 -42.04 15.92
CA LYS A 63 28.45 -40.94 16.06
C LYS A 63 28.89 -40.06 17.25
N PRO A 64 28.98 -38.73 17.08
CA PRO A 64 29.26 -37.85 18.21
C PRO A 64 28.12 -37.93 19.23
N GLU A 65 28.46 -37.91 20.51
CA GLU A 65 27.49 -37.85 21.60
C GLU A 65 26.75 -36.50 21.56
N VAL A 66 25.42 -36.56 21.61
CA VAL A 66 24.57 -35.36 21.62
C VAL A 66 24.41 -34.88 23.05
N MET A 67 24.86 -33.67 23.33
CA MET A 67 24.69 -33.04 24.64
C MET A 67 23.21 -32.84 24.98
N PRO A 68 22.83 -32.86 26.27
CA PRO A 68 21.45 -32.60 26.68
C PRO A 68 21.00 -31.18 26.28
N PRO A 69 19.70 -30.98 26.02
CA PRO A 69 19.18 -29.69 25.58
C PRO A 69 19.36 -28.61 26.65
N ARG A 70 19.61 -27.38 26.21
CA ARG A 70 19.80 -26.21 27.09
C ARG A 70 18.61 -25.98 28.02
N SER A 71 17.40 -26.30 27.58
CA SER A 71 16.16 -26.15 28.36
C SER A 71 16.18 -26.82 29.74
N LEU A 72 16.94 -27.89 29.92
CA LEU A 72 17.09 -28.58 31.21
C LEU A 72 17.95 -27.80 32.22
N LYS A 73 18.81 -26.90 31.74
CA LYS A 73 19.72 -26.11 32.57
C LYS A 73 19.19 -24.70 32.88
N MET A 74 18.02 -24.36 32.34
CA MET A 74 17.44 -23.03 32.47
C MET A 74 16.78 -22.86 33.85
N ALA A 75 17.08 -21.76 34.53
CA ALA A 75 16.34 -21.38 35.72
C ALA A 75 14.93 -20.89 35.35
N THR A 76 13.96 -21.04 36.25
CA THR A 76 12.58 -20.58 36.06
C THR A 76 12.48 -19.06 36.00
N ASP A 77 13.33 -18.36 36.77
CA ASP A 77 13.26 -16.91 36.97
C ASP A 77 14.21 -16.13 36.04
N GLN A 78 14.79 -16.83 35.06
CA GLN A 78 15.73 -16.21 34.11
C GLN A 78 15.02 -15.18 33.22
N ASP A 79 15.79 -14.20 32.73
CA ASP A 79 15.28 -13.26 31.73
C ASP A 79 15.08 -13.95 30.38
N TRP A 80 13.82 -14.05 29.96
CA TRP A 80 13.43 -14.63 28.68
C TRP A 80 13.93 -13.80 27.48
N THR A 81 14.07 -12.49 27.64
CA THR A 81 14.50 -11.59 26.55
C THR A 81 15.93 -11.91 26.10
N ALA A 82 16.81 -12.27 27.03
CA ALA A 82 18.18 -12.69 26.76
C ALA A 82 18.25 -14.08 26.07
N VAL A 83 17.28 -14.95 26.36
CA VAL A 83 17.17 -16.27 25.72
C VAL A 83 16.73 -16.13 24.26
N TRP A 84 15.77 -15.24 24.00
CA TRP A 84 15.13 -15.11 22.68
C TRP A 84 15.02 -13.63 22.23
N PRO A 85 16.14 -12.99 21.86
CA PRO A 85 16.17 -11.54 21.63
C PRO A 85 15.57 -11.10 20.28
N ALA A 86 15.56 -11.97 19.27
CA ALA A 86 15.27 -11.63 17.88
C ALA A 86 14.35 -12.68 17.23
N PRO A 87 13.67 -12.33 16.11
CA PRO A 87 12.89 -13.31 15.35
C PRO A 87 13.77 -14.48 14.91
N ARG A 88 13.35 -15.70 15.25
CA ARG A 88 14.05 -16.93 14.93
C ARG A 88 13.05 -18.06 14.77
N SER A 89 13.35 -19.05 13.93
CA SER A 89 12.59 -20.29 13.85
C SER A 89 12.56 -21.02 15.20
N PHE A 90 11.46 -21.71 15.49
CA PHE A 90 11.29 -22.42 16.76
C PHE A 90 12.41 -23.44 16.98
N HIS A 91 13.11 -23.32 18.11
CA HIS A 91 14.20 -24.22 18.46
C HIS A 91 13.85 -25.02 19.72
N PRO A 92 13.59 -26.33 19.62
CA PRO A 92 13.03 -27.12 20.72
C PRO A 92 13.97 -27.26 21.92
N ALA A 93 15.29 -27.14 21.72
CA ALA A 93 16.26 -27.22 22.80
C ALA A 93 16.38 -25.93 23.63
N SER A 94 15.97 -24.78 23.07
CA SER A 94 16.04 -23.47 23.76
C SER A 94 14.75 -23.13 24.50
N VAL A 95 13.61 -23.61 24.02
CA VAL A 95 12.31 -23.29 24.62
C VAL A 95 12.01 -24.26 25.76
N PRO A 96 11.91 -23.80 27.02
CA PRO A 96 11.70 -24.67 28.20
C PRO A 96 10.24 -25.10 28.39
N LEU A 97 9.37 -24.87 27.40
CA LEU A 97 7.95 -25.23 27.46
C LEU A 97 7.70 -26.63 26.86
N PRO A 98 6.83 -27.46 27.45
CA PRO A 98 6.46 -28.77 26.92
C PRO A 98 5.36 -28.67 25.85
N ILE A 99 5.67 -27.97 24.75
CA ILE A 99 4.70 -27.74 23.66
C ILE A 99 4.51 -29.01 22.83
N ARG A 100 3.26 -29.29 22.46
CA ARG A 100 2.87 -30.38 21.55
C ARG A 100 1.89 -29.81 20.53
N GLN A 101 2.03 -30.21 19.26
CA GLN A 101 1.15 -29.72 18.19
C GLN A 101 1.13 -30.72 17.04
N GLY A 102 -0.05 -30.99 16.49
CA GLY A 102 -0.22 -31.86 15.34
C GLY A 102 -1.51 -32.65 15.42
N PHE A 103 -2.06 -33.01 14.26
CA PHE A 103 -3.25 -33.85 14.19
C PHE A 103 -2.95 -35.24 14.77
N THR A 104 -3.89 -35.76 15.55
CA THR A 104 -3.80 -37.10 16.15
C THR A 104 -5.11 -37.84 16.01
N VAL A 105 -5.01 -39.17 15.94
CA VAL A 105 -6.17 -40.06 16.04
C VAL A 105 -6.76 -39.98 17.46
N LYS A 106 -8.06 -40.25 17.59
CA LYS A 106 -8.75 -40.23 18.88
C LYS A 106 -8.01 -41.11 19.89
N GLY A 107 -7.59 -40.52 21.00
CA GLY A 107 -6.88 -41.21 22.10
C GLY A 107 -5.34 -41.11 22.07
N ALA A 108 -4.73 -40.52 21.04
CA ALA A 108 -3.27 -40.33 20.97
C ALA A 108 -2.84 -38.91 21.38
N ALA A 109 -1.69 -38.79 22.06
CA ALA A 109 -1.12 -37.49 22.41
C ALA A 109 -0.44 -36.82 21.19
N PRO A 110 -0.60 -35.50 20.98
CA PRO A 110 0.07 -34.79 19.89
C PRO A 110 1.59 -34.91 19.96
N PRO A 111 2.26 -34.87 18.79
CA PRO A 111 3.70 -35.03 18.72
C PRO A 111 4.41 -33.93 19.52
N SER A 112 5.50 -34.33 20.18
CA SER A 112 6.29 -33.45 21.05
C SER A 112 6.99 -32.34 20.26
N LYS A 113 7.57 -31.35 20.95
CA LYS A 113 8.34 -30.28 20.30
C LYS A 113 9.57 -30.73 19.52
N PHE A 114 10.16 -31.88 19.84
CA PHE A 114 11.36 -32.36 19.15
C PHE A 114 10.98 -32.95 17.79
N ALA A 115 11.70 -32.52 16.74
CA ALA A 115 11.48 -32.92 15.35
C ALA A 115 10.06 -32.66 14.80
N ASN A 116 9.35 -31.66 15.34
CA ASN A 116 8.00 -31.30 14.90
C ASN A 116 8.02 -30.17 13.86
N ALA A 117 7.71 -30.52 12.61
CA ALA A 117 7.70 -29.58 11.49
C ALA A 117 6.57 -28.53 11.60
N GLU A 118 5.44 -28.85 12.24
CA GLU A 118 4.33 -27.90 12.39
C GLU A 118 4.73 -26.71 13.26
N LEU A 119 5.50 -26.95 14.32
CA LEU A 119 6.03 -25.88 15.16
C LEU A 119 7.09 -25.03 14.46
N MET A 120 7.77 -25.56 13.43
CA MET A 120 8.74 -24.81 12.64
C MET A 120 8.10 -23.87 11.62
N LYS A 121 6.89 -24.21 11.14
CA LYS A 121 6.14 -23.41 10.15
C LYS A 121 5.56 -22.13 10.77
N ILE A 122 5.22 -22.15 12.06
CA ILE A 122 4.55 -21.03 12.71
C ILE A 122 5.51 -19.84 12.88
N PRO A 123 5.15 -18.63 12.43
CA PRO A 123 5.86 -17.42 12.80
C PRO A 123 5.64 -17.15 14.30
N ASN A 124 6.62 -17.51 15.13
CA ASN A 124 6.50 -17.38 16.57
C ASN A 124 6.73 -15.94 17.05
N PHE A 125 6.10 -15.59 18.17
CA PHE A 125 6.20 -14.29 18.83
C PHE A 125 7.00 -14.38 20.14
N LEU A 126 7.87 -15.39 20.28
CA LEU A 126 8.63 -15.62 21.51
C LEU A 126 9.62 -14.48 21.84
N HIS A 127 10.00 -13.67 20.86
CA HIS A 127 10.82 -12.46 21.04
C HIS A 127 9.99 -11.23 21.42
N LEU A 128 8.67 -11.26 21.18
CA LEU A 128 7.73 -10.15 21.44
C LEU A 128 6.86 -10.45 22.66
N THR A 129 7.49 -10.89 23.75
CA THR A 129 6.78 -11.07 25.02
C THR A 129 6.49 -9.72 25.68
N PRO A 130 5.43 -9.58 26.50
CA PRO A 130 5.11 -8.34 27.19
C PRO A 130 6.28 -7.68 27.96
N PRO A 131 7.14 -8.40 28.71
CA PRO A 131 8.30 -7.78 29.36
C PRO A 131 9.33 -7.27 28.34
N ALA A 132 9.56 -7.99 27.24
CA ALA A 132 10.45 -7.54 26.16
C ALA A 132 9.95 -6.24 25.53
N ILE A 133 8.65 -6.16 25.23
CA ILE A 133 8.04 -4.97 24.63
C ILE A 133 8.18 -3.77 25.57
N LYS A 134 7.95 -3.94 26.87
CA LYS A 134 8.11 -2.83 27.84
C LYS A 134 9.53 -2.28 27.86
N GLN A 135 10.54 -3.16 27.94
CA GLN A 135 11.95 -2.77 27.92
C GLN A 135 12.33 -2.10 26.58
N GLN A 136 11.88 -2.64 25.46
CA GLN A 136 12.11 -2.08 24.12
C GLN A 136 11.46 -0.71 23.96
N CYS A 137 10.19 -0.56 24.35
CA CYS A 137 9.49 0.72 24.33
C CYS A 137 10.18 1.76 25.22
N GLU A 138 10.67 1.38 26.40
CA GLU A 138 11.43 2.28 27.27
C GLU A 138 12.73 2.77 26.65
N ALA A 139 13.45 1.89 25.94
CA ALA A 139 14.63 2.28 25.17
C ALA A 139 14.28 3.21 24.00
N ILE A 140 13.17 2.93 23.29
CA ILE A 140 12.72 3.70 22.11
C ILE A 140 12.16 5.07 22.49
N LYS A 141 11.59 5.24 23.69
CA LYS A 141 11.04 6.53 24.17
C LYS A 141 12.00 7.70 24.03
N LYS A 142 13.32 7.46 24.10
CA LYS A 142 14.37 8.48 23.93
C LYS A 142 14.35 9.14 22.55
N PHE A 143 13.82 8.46 21.53
CA PHE A 143 13.72 8.95 20.16
C PHE A 143 12.36 9.58 19.84
N CYS A 144 11.36 9.42 20.71
CA CYS A 144 10.03 9.96 20.51
C CYS A 144 9.97 11.42 20.96
N THR A 145 9.26 12.26 20.21
CA THR A 145 8.92 13.63 20.60
C THR A 145 7.48 13.68 21.11
N PRO A 146 7.18 14.50 22.14
CA PRO A 146 5.81 14.68 22.60
C PRO A 146 4.99 15.39 21.53
N TRP A 147 3.72 15.01 21.40
CA TRP A 147 2.78 15.70 20.52
C TRP A 147 2.56 17.15 20.98
N PRO A 148 2.52 18.15 20.07
CA PRO A 148 2.29 19.54 20.41
C PRO A 148 0.97 19.77 21.17
N LYS A 149 1.04 20.49 22.29
CA LYS A 149 -0.13 20.87 23.11
C LYS A 149 -1.03 21.82 22.33
N GLY A 150 -2.34 21.61 22.40
CA GLY A 150 -3.34 22.45 21.72
C GLY A 150 -3.85 21.88 20.38
N LEU A 151 -3.20 20.85 19.84
CA LEU A 151 -3.62 20.15 18.60
C LEU A 151 -4.32 18.81 18.91
N GLU A 152 -5.13 18.77 19.97
CA GLU A 152 -5.82 17.55 20.42
C GLU A 152 -7.10 17.27 19.63
N ASN A 153 -7.77 18.32 19.13
CA ASN A 153 -9.05 18.21 18.44
C ASN A 153 -8.91 18.35 16.94
N GLU A 154 -9.82 17.71 16.20
CA GLU A 154 -9.76 17.68 14.74
C GLU A 154 -9.83 19.05 14.09
N GLU A 155 -10.77 19.85 14.58
CA GLU A 155 -10.99 21.20 14.09
C GLU A 155 -9.79 22.12 14.30
N LYS A 156 -9.03 21.92 15.39
CA LYS A 156 -7.88 22.76 15.71
C LYS A 156 -6.73 22.52 14.75
N TRP A 157 -6.43 21.26 14.42
CA TRP A 157 -5.36 20.98 13.47
C TRP A 157 -5.72 21.40 12.05
N LYS A 158 -6.98 21.22 11.62
CA LYS A 158 -7.42 21.69 10.30
C LYS A 158 -7.37 23.21 10.12
N ARG A 159 -7.67 23.99 11.18
CA ARG A 159 -7.54 25.46 11.15
C ARG A 159 -6.10 25.94 11.00
N HIS A 160 -5.14 25.26 11.65
CA HIS A 160 -3.73 25.64 11.57
C HIS A 160 -3.02 25.04 10.35
N PHE A 161 -3.42 23.84 9.95
CA PHE A 161 -2.84 23.06 8.87
C PHE A 161 -3.96 22.60 7.91
N PRO A 162 -4.36 23.46 6.95
CA PRO A 162 -5.48 23.17 6.04
C PRO A 162 -5.10 22.23 4.89
N ILE A 163 -3.81 21.91 4.73
CA ILE A 163 -3.29 21.08 3.64
C ILE A 163 -2.95 19.68 4.17
N ASP A 164 -3.62 18.68 3.61
CA ASP A 164 -3.39 17.28 3.89
C ASP A 164 -2.57 16.65 2.77
N VAL A 165 -1.45 16.02 3.14
CA VAL A 165 -0.54 15.36 2.20
C VAL A 165 -0.51 13.87 2.52
N VAL A 166 -1.06 13.07 1.62
CA VAL A 166 -1.12 11.62 1.79
C VAL A 166 -0.08 10.96 0.88
N SER A 167 0.78 10.16 1.50
CA SER A 167 1.73 9.28 0.82
C SER A 167 1.64 7.87 1.38
N THR A 168 1.88 6.88 0.53
CA THR A 168 1.70 5.46 0.87
C THR A 168 3.02 4.71 0.71
N ASP A 169 3.48 4.07 1.78
CA ASP A 169 4.68 3.24 1.79
C ASP A 169 4.29 1.76 1.87
N TYR A 170 4.94 0.92 1.07
CA TYR A 170 4.63 -0.51 0.95
C TYR A 170 5.78 -1.34 1.52
N CYS A 171 5.47 -2.21 2.49
CA CYS A 171 6.43 -3.17 3.03
C CYS A 171 6.11 -4.57 2.48
N GLN A 172 7.02 -5.12 1.67
CA GLN A 172 6.88 -6.42 1.02
C GLN A 172 8.07 -7.31 1.37
N SER A 173 7.88 -8.63 1.39
CA SER A 173 8.95 -9.61 1.65
C SER A 173 9.80 -9.96 0.41
N LEU A 174 9.64 -9.20 -0.69
CA LEU A 174 10.40 -9.39 -1.92
C LEU A 174 11.85 -8.89 -1.74
N PRO A 175 12.81 -9.42 -2.53
CA PRO A 175 14.19 -8.92 -2.50
C PRO A 175 14.31 -7.46 -2.98
N THR A 176 13.31 -6.96 -3.69
CA THR A 176 13.26 -5.58 -4.19
C THR A 176 12.42 -4.71 -3.27
N ILE A 177 13.00 -3.61 -2.79
CA ILE A 177 12.31 -2.60 -1.96
C ILE A 177 11.47 -1.61 -2.77
N ARG A 178 11.57 -1.63 -4.10
CA ARG A 178 10.96 -0.63 -4.99
C ARG A 178 9.51 -0.99 -5.28
N ASN A 179 8.59 -0.09 -4.97
CA ASN A 179 7.21 -0.13 -5.44
C ASN A 179 6.89 1.14 -6.25
N PRO A 180 6.47 1.02 -7.53
CA PRO A 180 6.12 2.18 -8.36
C PRO A 180 4.99 3.04 -7.79
N GLU A 181 4.08 2.49 -6.98
CA GLU A 181 2.93 3.21 -6.41
C GLU A 181 3.33 4.15 -5.27
N ALA A 182 4.45 3.89 -4.60
CA ALA A 182 4.94 4.71 -3.49
C ALA A 182 5.32 6.16 -3.91
N ARG A 183 5.46 6.40 -5.23
CA ARG A 183 5.76 7.74 -5.76
C ARG A 183 4.55 8.68 -5.74
N ARG A 184 3.32 8.13 -5.69
CA ARG A 184 2.08 8.91 -5.80
C ARG A 184 1.91 9.79 -4.56
N VAL A 185 1.64 11.07 -4.79
CA VAL A 185 1.30 12.04 -3.73
C VAL A 185 -0.10 12.55 -3.99
N ARG A 186 -0.93 12.55 -2.94
CA ARG A 186 -2.25 13.16 -2.96
C ARG A 186 -2.25 14.34 -2.01
N LEU A 187 -2.54 15.52 -2.54
CA LEU A 187 -2.72 16.75 -1.81
C LEU A 187 -4.22 17.05 -1.75
N THR A 188 -4.73 17.28 -0.54
CA THR A 188 -6.14 17.62 -0.30
C THR A 188 -6.26 18.91 0.50
N VAL A 189 -7.12 19.82 0.03
CA VAL A 189 -7.32 21.15 0.63
C VAL A 189 -8.79 21.51 0.52
N LYS A 190 -9.35 22.13 1.57
CA LYS A 190 -10.69 22.71 1.51
C LYS A 190 -10.66 24.07 0.81
N LEU A 191 -11.62 24.31 -0.07
CA LEU A 191 -11.67 25.58 -0.80
C LEU A 191 -11.98 26.75 0.14
N SER A 192 -12.81 26.53 1.17
CA SER A 192 -13.13 27.53 2.20
C SER A 192 -11.92 28.13 2.94
N GLU A 193 -10.82 27.39 3.03
CA GLU A 193 -9.59 27.82 3.72
C GLU A 193 -8.70 28.70 2.82
N LEU A 194 -8.95 28.69 1.51
CA LEU A 194 -8.26 29.53 0.55
C LEU A 194 -9.00 30.86 0.39
N LYS A 195 -8.25 31.96 0.41
CA LYS A 195 -8.82 33.32 0.34
C LYS A 195 -9.09 33.69 -1.11
N PHE A 196 -10.25 33.30 -1.65
CA PHE A 196 -10.65 33.65 -3.01
C PHE A 196 -11.61 34.85 -3.08
N ASP A 197 -11.50 35.61 -4.16
CA ASP A 197 -12.57 36.51 -4.63
C ASP A 197 -13.63 35.71 -5.43
N ALA A 198 -14.81 36.28 -5.66
CA ALA A 198 -15.88 35.64 -6.43
C ALA A 198 -15.42 35.25 -7.85
N HIS A 199 -14.68 36.15 -8.51
CA HIS A 199 -14.06 35.89 -9.82
C HIS A 199 -13.03 34.76 -9.74
N ALA A 200 -12.09 34.86 -8.79
CA ALA A 200 -11.02 33.88 -8.64
C ALA A 200 -11.56 32.49 -8.29
N LYS A 201 -12.59 32.38 -7.45
CA LYS A 201 -13.24 31.12 -7.11
C LYS A 201 -13.85 30.44 -8.34
N ASP A 202 -14.61 31.19 -9.14
CA ASP A 202 -15.24 30.71 -10.38
C ASP A 202 -14.17 30.27 -11.40
N LYS A 203 -13.13 31.07 -11.61
CA LYS A 203 -12.02 30.72 -12.50
C LYS A 203 -11.25 29.49 -11.99
N PHE A 204 -10.99 29.40 -10.70
CA PHE A 204 -10.27 28.30 -10.08
C PHE A 204 -11.01 26.96 -10.19
N LEU A 205 -12.34 26.95 -9.98
CA LEU A 205 -13.17 25.77 -10.16
C LEU A 205 -13.12 25.25 -11.61
N ARG A 206 -13.18 26.15 -12.60
CA ARG A 206 -12.99 25.77 -14.02
C ARG A 206 -11.62 25.19 -14.32
N LEU A 207 -10.55 25.77 -13.75
CA LEU A 207 -9.18 25.26 -13.94
C LEU A 207 -8.98 23.86 -13.35
N LEU A 208 -9.63 23.58 -12.22
CA LEU A 208 -9.53 22.27 -11.56
C LEU A 208 -10.36 21.19 -12.26
N GLY A 209 -11.50 21.55 -12.83
CA GLY A 209 -12.43 20.61 -13.46
C GLY A 209 -12.84 19.49 -12.49
N GLY A 210 -12.69 18.23 -12.90
CA GLY A 210 -13.09 17.05 -12.10
C GLY A 210 -12.25 16.75 -10.85
N ARG A 211 -11.39 17.67 -10.40
CA ARG A 211 -10.57 17.53 -9.18
C ARG A 211 -11.22 18.11 -7.93
N TYR A 212 -12.30 18.86 -8.09
CA TYR A 212 -13.09 19.45 -7.01
C TYR A 212 -14.35 18.62 -6.76
N ASN A 213 -14.68 18.40 -5.49
CA ASN A 213 -15.94 17.77 -5.10
C ASN A 213 -16.88 18.80 -4.46
N HIS A 214 -18.00 19.09 -5.13
CA HIS A 214 -19.01 20.07 -4.71
C HIS A 214 -19.69 19.71 -3.38
N GLU A 215 -19.83 18.42 -3.05
CA GLU A 215 -20.51 18.00 -1.81
C GLU A 215 -19.66 18.23 -0.56
N THR A 216 -18.34 18.04 -0.68
CA THR A 216 -17.41 18.06 0.47
C THR A 216 -16.57 19.33 0.55
N ASP A 217 -16.60 20.18 -0.48
CA ASP A 217 -15.76 21.37 -0.64
C ASP A 217 -14.24 21.06 -0.62
N ILE A 218 -13.85 19.87 -1.09
CA ILE A 218 -12.46 19.38 -1.06
C ILE A 218 -11.90 19.33 -2.48
N ILE A 219 -10.73 19.93 -2.64
CA ILE A 219 -9.89 19.87 -3.83
C ILE A 219 -8.90 18.72 -3.66
N THR A 220 -8.79 17.86 -4.67
CA THR A 220 -7.85 16.73 -4.65
C THR A 220 -6.89 16.80 -5.84
N ILE A 221 -5.61 17.07 -5.55
CA ILE A 221 -4.54 17.04 -6.56
C ILE A 221 -3.72 15.76 -6.37
N VAL A 222 -3.79 14.87 -7.37
CA VAL A 222 -2.97 13.66 -7.43
C VAL A 222 -1.82 13.87 -8.41
N ALA A 223 -0.59 13.66 -7.93
CA ALA A 223 0.63 13.73 -8.73
C ALA A 223 1.37 12.38 -8.72
N ASP A 224 1.61 11.82 -9.91
CA ASP A 224 2.29 10.53 -10.09
C ASP A 224 3.25 10.50 -11.31
N ARG A 225 3.53 11.67 -11.89
CA ARG A 225 4.34 11.84 -13.10
C ARG A 225 5.83 11.60 -12.87
N CYS A 226 6.37 12.09 -11.75
CA CYS A 226 7.79 12.02 -11.46
C CYS A 226 8.16 10.69 -10.77
N PRO A 227 9.39 10.17 -10.96
CA PRO A 227 9.84 8.95 -10.29
C PRO A 227 9.95 9.07 -8.77
N LEU A 228 10.38 10.24 -8.26
CA LEU A 228 10.57 10.45 -6.83
C LEU A 228 9.35 11.09 -6.18
N ARG A 229 9.00 10.60 -4.98
CA ARG A 229 7.92 11.17 -4.15
C ARG A 229 8.12 12.67 -3.86
N LYS A 230 9.35 13.07 -3.56
CA LYS A 230 9.70 14.48 -3.30
C LYS A 230 9.34 15.39 -4.47
N GLN A 231 9.63 14.95 -5.69
CA GLN A 231 9.32 15.70 -6.91
C GLN A 231 7.81 15.79 -7.14
N ASN A 232 7.06 14.70 -6.93
CA ASN A 232 5.60 14.74 -7.04
C ASN A 232 4.95 15.65 -5.98
N TYR A 233 5.53 15.71 -4.77
CA TYR A 233 5.08 16.64 -3.73
C TYR A 233 5.31 18.10 -4.13
N GLU A 234 6.53 18.43 -4.56
CA GLU A 234 6.88 19.78 -5.03
C GLU A 234 6.04 20.18 -6.24
N TYR A 235 5.78 19.23 -7.16
CA TYR A 235 4.92 19.45 -8.31
C TYR A 235 3.45 19.66 -7.93
N ALA A 236 2.91 18.89 -6.99
CA ALA A 236 1.54 19.08 -6.50
C ALA A 236 1.37 20.45 -5.83
N MET A 237 2.36 20.88 -5.04
CA MET A 237 2.39 22.21 -4.43
C MET A 237 2.49 23.31 -5.49
N TYR A 238 3.36 23.12 -6.49
CA TYR A 238 3.48 24.05 -7.62
C TYR A 238 2.16 24.20 -8.37
N LEU A 239 1.46 23.10 -8.66
CA LEU A 239 0.16 23.14 -9.32
C LEU A 239 -0.87 23.91 -8.51
N LEU A 240 -0.94 23.68 -7.19
CA LEU A 240 -1.84 24.43 -6.32
C LEU A 240 -1.53 25.94 -6.37
N THR A 241 -0.25 26.31 -6.24
CA THR A 241 0.20 27.70 -6.28
C THR A 241 -0.07 28.35 -7.63
N ALA A 242 0.23 27.66 -8.73
CA ALA A 242 0.00 28.16 -10.09
C ALA A 242 -1.50 28.38 -10.34
N CYS A 243 -2.35 27.39 -10.05
CA CYS A 243 -3.80 27.53 -10.19
C CYS A 243 -4.34 28.66 -9.31
N TYR A 244 -3.82 28.82 -8.08
CA TYR A 244 -4.22 29.89 -7.19
C TYR A 244 -3.88 31.26 -7.80
N HIS A 245 -2.64 31.52 -8.22
CA HIS A 245 -2.27 32.82 -8.79
C HIS A 245 -2.95 33.12 -10.13
N GLU A 246 -3.04 32.14 -11.03
CA GLU A 246 -3.73 32.28 -12.32
C GLU A 246 -5.22 32.58 -12.15
N SER A 247 -5.82 32.16 -11.04
CA SER A 247 -7.23 32.46 -10.77
C SER A 247 -7.49 33.94 -10.48
N PHE A 248 -6.51 34.69 -9.96
CA PHE A 248 -6.66 36.14 -9.71
C PHE A 248 -6.38 37.00 -10.93
N VAL A 249 -5.70 36.47 -11.94
CA VAL A 249 -5.41 37.21 -13.17
C VAL A 249 -6.69 37.25 -14.01
N THR A 250 -7.10 38.42 -14.47
CA THR A 250 -8.23 38.57 -15.40
C THR A 250 -7.69 38.80 -16.80
N GLU A 251 -7.98 37.87 -17.71
CA GLU A 251 -7.54 37.95 -19.10
C GLU A 251 -8.59 38.61 -20.00
N PRO A 252 -8.20 39.26 -21.11
CA PRO A 252 -9.15 39.96 -22.00
C PRO A 252 -10.25 39.07 -22.58
N TRP A 253 -9.98 37.77 -22.77
CA TRP A 253 -10.96 36.83 -23.31
C TRP A 253 -12.06 36.48 -22.29
N GLU A 254 -11.89 36.76 -21.00
CA GLU A 254 -12.90 36.47 -19.98
C GLU A 254 -14.15 37.34 -20.12
N GLU A 255 -14.03 38.50 -20.77
CA GLU A 255 -15.18 39.36 -21.12
C GLU A 255 -16.12 38.67 -22.11
N SER A 256 -15.59 37.77 -22.95
CA SER A 256 -16.35 37.02 -23.96
C SER A 256 -17.16 35.85 -23.41
N LYS A 257 -17.20 35.67 -22.07
CA LYS A 257 -17.96 34.62 -21.38
C LYS A 257 -19.46 34.66 -21.73
N CYS A 258 -19.99 33.56 -22.24
CA CYS A 258 -21.39 33.44 -22.64
C CYS A 258 -22.29 33.08 -21.44
N GLU A 259 -23.62 33.24 -21.60
CA GLU A 259 -24.61 32.82 -20.60
C GLU A 259 -24.49 31.33 -20.23
N ALA A 260 -24.17 30.47 -21.21
CA ALA A 260 -24.01 29.03 -21.02
C ALA A 260 -22.80 28.64 -20.16
N ASP A 261 -21.81 29.53 -20.03
CA ASP A 261 -20.58 29.29 -19.26
C ASP A 261 -20.72 29.69 -17.78
N MET A 262 -21.85 30.30 -17.41
CA MET A 262 -22.13 30.75 -16.06
C MET A 262 -22.57 29.56 -15.19
N GLU A 263 -21.92 29.38 -14.05
CA GLU A 263 -22.25 28.30 -13.10
C GLU A 263 -23.54 28.58 -12.31
N TYR A 264 -23.88 29.86 -12.18
CA TYR A 264 -25.12 30.31 -11.55
C TYR A 264 -25.86 31.26 -12.49
N TYR A 265 -27.17 31.18 -12.42
CA TYR A 265 -28.08 32.10 -13.08
C TYR A 265 -28.01 33.47 -12.41
N LYS A 266 -27.68 34.48 -13.21
CA LYS A 266 -27.74 35.89 -12.82
C LYS A 266 -28.78 36.60 -13.68
N TYR A 267 -29.80 37.19 -13.07
CA TYR A 267 -30.94 37.75 -13.80
C TYR A 267 -30.54 38.86 -14.79
N GLU A 268 -29.60 39.72 -14.38
CA GLU A 268 -29.22 40.94 -15.11
C GLU A 268 -28.75 40.71 -16.55
N ARG A 269 -28.16 39.54 -16.82
CA ARG A 269 -27.51 39.21 -18.10
C ARG A 269 -28.38 38.32 -19.00
N ASN A 270 -29.56 37.92 -18.53
CA ASN A 270 -30.37 36.87 -19.15
C ASN A 270 -31.59 37.41 -19.92
N LYS A 271 -32.09 36.58 -20.83
CA LYS A 271 -33.32 36.83 -21.62
C LYS A 271 -34.56 37.11 -20.77
N SER A 272 -34.64 36.55 -19.56
CA SER A 272 -35.77 36.79 -18.67
C SER A 272 -35.92 38.27 -18.32
N LYS A 273 -34.82 39.02 -18.18
CA LYS A 273 -34.87 40.47 -17.97
C LYS A 273 -35.50 41.18 -19.16
N ILE A 274 -35.05 40.85 -20.37
CA ILE A 274 -35.60 41.41 -21.62
C ILE A 274 -37.10 41.11 -21.74
N SER A 275 -37.51 39.89 -21.38
CA SER A 275 -38.91 39.48 -21.39
C SER A 275 -39.75 40.21 -20.34
N VAL A 276 -39.23 40.40 -19.13
CA VAL A 276 -39.97 41.09 -18.06
C VAL A 276 -40.09 42.59 -18.37
N GLU A 277 -39.01 43.20 -18.85
CA GLU A 277 -39.02 44.60 -19.31
C GLU A 277 -39.99 44.80 -20.48
N SER A 278 -40.06 43.86 -21.43
CA SER A 278 -41.02 43.95 -22.54
C SER A 278 -42.47 43.78 -22.09
N ILE A 279 -42.73 42.92 -21.11
CA ILE A 279 -44.07 42.74 -20.53
C ILE A 279 -44.50 43.96 -19.71
N LEU A 280 -43.63 44.50 -18.85
CA LEU A 280 -43.94 45.66 -18.00
C LEU A 280 -44.14 46.95 -18.81
N ASN A 281 -43.44 47.08 -19.94
CA ASN A 281 -43.53 48.21 -20.85
C ASN A 281 -44.52 47.97 -22.00
N TRP A 282 -45.20 46.82 -22.03
CA TRP A 282 -46.21 46.51 -23.03
C TRP A 282 -47.35 47.54 -22.98
N GLY A 283 -47.50 48.33 -24.05
CA GLY A 283 -48.54 49.34 -24.18
C GLY A 283 -48.25 50.71 -23.55
N LYS A 284 -47.01 50.99 -23.12
CA LYS A 284 -46.58 52.31 -22.59
C LYS A 284 -45.67 53.05 -23.58
N THR A 285 -45.80 54.38 -23.66
CA THR A 285 -44.86 55.25 -24.42
C THR A 285 -43.53 55.45 -23.67
N GLU A 286 -42.41 55.68 -24.38
CA GLU A 286 -41.02 55.77 -23.85
C GLU A 286 -40.83 56.64 -22.59
N LYS A 287 -41.75 57.58 -22.30
CA LYS A 287 -41.71 58.47 -21.13
C LYS A 287 -42.22 57.85 -19.82
N GLU A 288 -42.87 56.68 -19.86
CA GLU A 288 -43.43 55.97 -18.69
C GLU A 288 -42.83 54.58 -18.48
N CYS A 289 -41.66 54.31 -19.06
CA CYS A 289 -40.92 53.06 -18.82
C CYS A 289 -40.59 52.95 -17.34
N LYS A 290 -41.32 52.08 -16.63
CA LYS A 290 -40.98 51.73 -15.25
C LYS A 290 -39.86 50.69 -15.34
N SER A 291 -38.65 51.08 -14.99
CA SER A 291 -37.59 50.16 -14.56
C SER A 291 -38.08 49.49 -13.27
N GLY A 292 -38.91 48.46 -13.42
CA GLY A 292 -39.64 47.84 -12.32
C GLY A 292 -38.70 47.24 -11.29
N GLU A 293 -38.64 47.86 -10.11
CA GLU A 293 -38.09 47.31 -8.88
C GLU A 293 -38.92 46.08 -8.45
N CYS A 294 -38.70 44.94 -9.09
CA CYS A 294 -39.25 43.65 -8.68
C CYS A 294 -38.14 42.78 -8.10
N THR A 295 -37.53 43.25 -7.00
CA THR A 295 -36.47 42.54 -6.29
C THR A 295 -36.92 41.14 -5.84
N GLY A 296 -38.16 40.99 -5.36
CA GLY A 296 -38.74 39.70 -4.96
C GLY A 296 -38.86 38.69 -6.10
N TYR A 297 -39.18 39.14 -7.31
CA TYR A 297 -39.19 38.28 -8.50
C TYR A 297 -37.77 37.83 -8.89
N ILE A 298 -36.80 38.75 -8.85
CA ILE A 298 -35.41 38.44 -9.18
C ILE A 298 -34.86 37.38 -8.22
N GLU A 299 -35.02 37.59 -6.92
CA GLU A 299 -34.55 36.65 -5.89
C GLU A 299 -35.25 35.28 -6.01
N SER A 300 -36.56 35.25 -6.25
CA SER A 300 -37.29 33.99 -6.39
C SER A 300 -36.88 33.21 -7.65
N LEU A 301 -36.62 33.91 -8.76
CA LEU A 301 -36.13 33.30 -10.00
C LEU A 301 -34.68 32.80 -9.87
N GLU A 302 -33.79 33.57 -9.25
CA GLU A 302 -32.41 33.16 -9.00
C GLU A 302 -32.35 31.93 -8.08
N ASN A 303 -33.12 31.92 -7.00
CA ASN A 303 -33.21 30.75 -6.11
C ASN A 303 -33.82 29.53 -6.83
N LEU A 304 -34.84 29.73 -7.68
CA LEU A 304 -35.46 28.64 -8.43
C LEU A 304 -34.47 27.95 -9.37
N ILE A 305 -33.64 28.72 -10.07
CA ILE A 305 -32.71 28.17 -11.07
C ILE A 305 -31.42 27.66 -10.41
N ASN A 306 -30.92 28.34 -9.38
CA ASN A 306 -29.64 28.00 -8.75
C ASN A 306 -29.76 26.86 -7.71
N ASP A 307 -30.79 26.90 -6.86
CA ASP A 307 -30.97 25.90 -5.79
C ASP A 307 -31.83 24.71 -6.25
N GLY A 308 -32.42 24.82 -7.44
CA GLY A 308 -33.23 23.79 -8.08
C GLY A 308 -34.75 23.93 -7.88
N GLU A 309 -35.47 23.13 -8.67
CA GLU A 309 -36.93 23.16 -8.71
C GLU A 309 -37.53 22.35 -7.55
N ASN A 310 -38.08 23.06 -6.57
CA ASN A 310 -38.84 22.52 -5.45
C ASN A 310 -40.24 23.11 -5.45
N GLU A 311 -41.22 22.41 -4.85
CA GLU A 311 -42.60 22.89 -4.75
C GLU A 311 -42.67 24.27 -4.06
N TYR A 312 -41.80 24.51 -3.07
CA TYR A 312 -41.67 25.79 -2.38
C TYR A 312 -41.11 26.91 -3.27
N SER A 313 -40.05 26.64 -4.04
CA SER A 313 -39.46 27.65 -4.93
C SER A 313 -40.40 27.99 -6.09
N LEU A 314 -41.13 27.00 -6.62
CA LEU A 314 -42.16 27.20 -7.64
C LEU A 314 -43.35 28.01 -7.13
N ASN A 315 -43.85 27.73 -5.93
CA ASN A 315 -44.96 28.49 -5.34
C ASN A 315 -44.57 29.94 -5.07
N LYS A 316 -43.36 30.19 -4.53
CA LYS A 316 -42.83 31.54 -4.36
C LYS A 316 -42.71 32.29 -5.67
N TYR A 317 -42.12 31.66 -6.69
CA TYR A 317 -41.99 32.26 -8.01
C TYR A 317 -43.37 32.61 -8.60
N LYS A 318 -44.36 31.72 -8.47
CA LYS A 318 -45.74 31.97 -8.89
C LYS A 318 -46.35 33.18 -8.18
N GLU A 319 -46.22 33.28 -6.86
CA GLU A 319 -46.74 34.41 -6.08
C GLU A 319 -46.11 35.74 -6.52
N GLU A 320 -44.80 35.76 -6.72
CA GLU A 320 -44.08 36.96 -7.15
C GLU A 320 -44.45 37.36 -8.59
N VAL A 321 -44.66 36.40 -9.50
CA VAL A 321 -45.16 36.68 -10.86
C VAL A 321 -46.59 37.25 -10.85
N VAL A 322 -47.48 36.70 -10.01
CA VAL A 322 -48.86 37.20 -9.87
C VAL A 322 -48.86 38.64 -9.35
N LYS A 323 -48.02 38.93 -8.35
CA LYS A 323 -47.82 40.29 -7.83
C LYS A 323 -47.28 41.23 -8.91
N MET A 324 -46.28 40.79 -9.68
CA MET A 324 -45.65 41.59 -10.74
C MET A 324 -46.64 41.97 -11.84
N LEU A 325 -47.51 41.04 -12.24
CA LEU A 325 -48.52 41.27 -13.29
C LEU A 325 -49.81 41.95 -12.78
N ALA A 326 -49.87 42.28 -11.48
CA ALA A 326 -51.03 42.89 -10.83
C ALA A 326 -52.35 42.11 -11.01
N PHE A 327 -52.27 40.78 -11.16
CA PHE A 327 -53.46 39.93 -11.13
C PHE A 327 -53.97 39.84 -9.69
N LYS A 328 -55.18 40.37 -9.43
CA LYS A 328 -55.92 40.08 -8.21
C LYS A 328 -56.54 38.69 -8.35
N ASN A 329 -56.32 37.82 -7.37
CA ASN A 329 -57.12 36.61 -7.18
C ASN A 329 -58.58 36.95 -6.96
#